data_AF-A0AAE1T873-F1
#
_entry.id   AF-A0AAE1T873-F1
#
_cell.length_a   1.000
_cell.length_b   1.000
_cell.length_c   1.000
_cell.angle_alpha   90.00
_cell.angle_beta   90.00
_cell.angle_gamma   90.00
#
_symmetry.space_group_name_H-M   'P 1'
#
loop_
_entity.id
_entity.type
_entity.pdbx_description
1 polymer ?
#
loop_
_entity_poly.entity_id
_entity_poly.type
_entity_poly.pdbx_seq_one_letter_code
_entity_poly.pdbx_strand_id
1 'polypeptide(L)'
;MADEVHFCQNYLLIKPEQASCFDLLRLLCSKTLENCDFLRTPVEAEAVRFRRRWIVFISLLVQKVLLWLKKPLAAVGDAVELLLNYPAANGGCLRLLFNLLTGRLVRPDKSSAGFTSAIGYTDKRWNLTRSIRNHGNNNASLAIMASKLSYENESFVRNIVTHHWQMEFVEFYDFWNDLSGSVDTVAPF
;
A
#
# COMPACT_ATOMS: atom_id res chain seq x y z
N MET A 1 23.65 -10.55 -18.30
CA MET A 1 22.60 -10.72 -19.31
C MET A 1 21.46 -11.48 -18.64
N ALA A 2 20.49 -10.76 -18.09
CA ALA A 2 19.28 -11.36 -17.56
C ALA A 2 18.23 -11.25 -18.66
N ASP A 3 17.65 -12.40 -18.99
CA ASP A 3 16.66 -12.62 -20.04
C ASP A 3 15.48 -11.66 -19.86
N GLU A 4 15.20 -10.84 -20.88
CA GLU A 4 14.03 -9.96 -20.86
C GLU A 4 12.78 -10.84 -20.94
N VAL A 5 12.11 -11.03 -19.81
CA VAL A 5 10.81 -11.70 -19.74
C VAL A 5 9.90 -11.10 -20.81
N HIS A 6 9.55 -11.90 -21.81
CA HIS A 6 8.84 -11.49 -23.02
C HIS A 6 7.37 -11.18 -22.68
N PHE A 7 7.12 -10.07 -21.98
CA PHE A 7 5.84 -9.74 -21.36
C PHE A 7 4.72 -9.51 -22.40
N CYS A 8 5.04 -8.86 -23.53
CA CYS A 8 4.14 -8.69 -24.68
C CYS A 8 4.93 -8.23 -25.92
N GLN A 9 4.46 -8.52 -27.14
CA GLN A 9 5.07 -8.03 -28.38
C GLN A 9 4.82 -6.53 -28.62
N ASN A 10 3.69 -6.00 -28.11
CA ASN A 10 3.31 -4.60 -28.24
C ASN A 10 3.11 -3.99 -26.84
N TYR A 11 4.08 -3.22 -26.37
CA TYR A 11 3.97 -2.52 -25.09
C TYR A 11 4.52 -1.09 -25.18
N LEU A 12 4.00 -0.24 -24.29
CA LEU A 12 4.51 1.09 -24.01
C LEU A 12 4.86 1.15 -22.53
N LEU A 13 6.14 1.06 -22.20
CA LEU A 13 6.61 1.16 -20.83
C LEU A 13 7.11 2.56 -20.57
N ILE A 14 6.52 3.21 -19.57
CA ILE A 14 6.86 4.57 -19.14
C ILE A 14 7.51 4.47 -17.76
N LYS A 15 8.75 4.96 -17.63
CA LYS A 15 9.50 5.01 -16.37
C LYS A 15 9.57 6.46 -15.86
N PRO A 16 8.52 6.96 -15.19
CA PRO A 16 8.43 8.35 -14.77
C PRO A 16 9.54 8.76 -13.79
N GLU A 17 10.13 7.82 -13.04
CA GLU A 17 11.24 8.10 -12.13
C GLU A 17 12.49 8.59 -12.86
N GLN A 18 12.74 8.09 -14.08
CA GLN A 18 13.90 8.41 -14.90
C GLN A 18 13.67 9.67 -15.78
N ALA A 19 12.42 10.12 -15.92
CA ALA A 19 12.08 11.28 -16.74
C ALA A 19 12.42 12.60 -16.03
N SER A 20 13.18 13.48 -16.67
CA SER A 20 13.43 14.85 -16.20
C SER A 20 12.27 15.79 -16.56
N CYS A 21 12.17 16.93 -15.87
CA CYS A 21 11.25 18.01 -16.28
C CYS A 21 11.58 18.53 -17.69
N PHE A 22 12.84 18.48 -18.10
CA PHE A 22 13.26 18.83 -19.46
C PHE A 22 12.75 17.84 -20.50
N ASP A 23 12.64 16.56 -20.14
CA ASP A 23 12.12 15.52 -21.03
C ASP A 23 10.63 15.70 -21.30
N LEU A 24 9.88 16.15 -20.29
CA LEU A 24 8.47 16.53 -20.42
C LEU A 24 8.29 17.71 -21.39
N LEU A 25 9.13 18.74 -21.30
CA LEU A 25 9.13 19.88 -22.23
C LEU A 25 9.55 19.45 -23.64
N ARG A 26 10.55 18.57 -23.75
CA ARG A 26 11.01 18.02 -25.03
C ARG A 26 9.92 17.19 -25.70
N LEU A 27 9.10 16.45 -24.95
CA LEU A 27 7.99 15.66 -25.46
C LEU A 27 6.86 16.54 -26.06
N LEU A 28 6.71 17.77 -25.55
CA LEU A 28 5.78 18.77 -26.09
C LEU A 28 6.33 19.48 -27.33
N CYS A 29 7.63 19.79 -27.36
CA CYS A 29 8.24 20.65 -28.39
C CYS A 29 8.94 19.89 -29.52
N SER A 30 9.38 18.65 -29.30
CA SER A 30 10.15 17.88 -30.28
C SER A 30 9.28 16.93 -31.09
N LYS A 31 9.67 16.74 -32.37
CA LYS A 31 8.99 15.80 -33.26
C LYS A 31 9.46 14.35 -33.10
N THR A 32 10.58 14.12 -32.42
CA THR A 32 11.27 12.84 -32.36
C THR A 32 11.20 12.26 -30.95
N LEU A 33 10.62 11.06 -30.83
CA LEU A 33 10.55 10.28 -29.59
C LEU A 33 11.74 9.31 -29.43
N GLU A 34 12.54 9.16 -30.48
CA GLU A 34 13.78 8.39 -30.45
C GLU A 34 14.76 9.09 -29.49
N ASN A 35 15.28 8.32 -28.51
CA ASN A 35 16.22 8.74 -27.45
C ASN A 35 15.62 9.29 -26.15
N CYS A 36 14.41 8.86 -25.77
CA CYS A 36 13.89 9.10 -24.42
C CYS A 36 14.13 7.88 -23.53
N ASP A 37 15.09 7.93 -22.60
CA ASP A 37 15.44 6.81 -21.71
C ASP A 37 14.26 6.29 -20.85
N PHE A 38 13.27 7.16 -20.62
CA PHE A 38 12.06 6.85 -19.87
C PHE A 38 10.95 6.14 -20.67
N LEU A 39 11.09 5.99 -21.99
CA LEU A 39 10.05 5.42 -22.87
C LEU A 39 10.61 4.23 -23.65
N ARG A 40 10.17 3.01 -23.30
CA ARG A 40 10.54 1.78 -24.02
C ARG A 40 9.37 1.30 -24.87
N THR A 41 9.60 1.19 -26.18
CA THR A 41 8.68 0.62 -27.17
C THR A 41 9.44 -0.20 -28.20
N PRO A 42 9.05 -1.45 -28.49
CA PRO A 42 9.65 -2.25 -29.55
C PRO A 42 9.21 -1.84 -30.97
N VAL A 43 8.16 -1.00 -31.08
CA VAL A 43 7.63 -0.53 -32.37
C VAL A 43 8.41 0.71 -32.83
N GLU A 44 8.96 0.66 -34.04
CA GLU A 44 9.56 1.80 -34.73
C GLU A 44 8.58 2.98 -34.67
N ALA A 45 9.07 4.11 -34.16
CA ALA A 45 8.27 5.27 -33.77
C ALA A 45 7.72 6.08 -34.96
N GLU A 46 7.31 5.41 -36.04
CA GLU A 46 6.70 6.03 -37.19
C GLU A 46 5.25 6.42 -36.86
N ALA A 47 5.06 7.73 -36.71
CA ALA A 47 3.77 8.43 -36.64
C ALA A 47 2.95 8.28 -35.34
N VAL A 48 3.55 8.55 -34.17
CA VAL A 48 2.76 8.96 -33.00
C VAL A 48 2.10 10.33 -33.32
N ARG A 49 0.85 10.30 -33.81
CA ARG A 49 -0.02 11.49 -33.99
C ARG A 49 0.03 12.37 -32.73
N PHE A 50 0.01 13.70 -32.92
CA PHE A 50 0.03 14.70 -31.84
C PHE A 50 -0.91 14.38 -30.66
N ARG A 51 -2.12 13.86 -30.94
CA ARG A 51 -3.09 13.42 -29.93
C ARG A 51 -2.55 12.33 -28.98
N ARG A 52 -1.79 11.36 -29.48
CA ARG A 52 -1.18 10.31 -28.65
C ARG A 52 -0.01 10.86 -27.82
N ARG A 53 0.74 11.85 -28.32
CA ARG A 53 1.82 12.51 -27.57
C ARG A 53 1.30 13.31 -26.39
N TRP A 54 0.21 14.05 -26.60
CA TRP A 54 -0.45 14.79 -25.53
C TRP A 54 -0.96 13.85 -24.41
N ILE A 55 -1.47 12.67 -24.78
CA ILE A 55 -1.86 11.65 -23.80
C ILE A 55 -0.64 11.14 -23.02
N VAL A 56 0.46 10.80 -23.69
CA VAL A 56 1.70 10.37 -23.02
C VAL A 56 2.24 11.46 -22.09
N PHE A 57 2.20 12.73 -22.52
CA PHE A 57 2.57 13.87 -21.70
C PHE A 57 1.70 13.98 -20.43
N ILE A 58 0.37 13.97 -20.58
CA ILE A 58 -0.55 14.02 -19.42
C ILE A 58 -0.30 12.83 -18.49
N SER A 59 -0.15 11.61 -19.03
CA SER A 59 0.12 10.41 -18.24
C SER A 59 1.40 10.55 -17.42
N LEU A 60 2.49 11.02 -18.03
CA LEU A 60 3.75 11.29 -17.34
C LEU A 60 3.62 12.37 -16.27
N LEU A 61 2.92 13.46 -16.58
CA LEU A 61 2.68 14.55 -15.63
C LEU A 61 1.91 14.05 -14.41
N VAL A 62 0.82 13.32 -14.63
CA VAL A 62 0.02 12.72 -13.55
C VAL A 62 0.87 11.74 -12.74
N GLN A 63 1.64 10.85 -13.39
CA GLN A 63 2.54 9.93 -12.68
C GLN A 63 3.58 10.67 -11.83
N LYS A 64 4.20 11.75 -12.33
CA LYS A 64 5.13 12.58 -11.56
C LYS A 64 4.47 13.23 -10.35
N VAL A 65 3.26 13.76 -10.51
CA VAL A 65 2.48 14.34 -9.41
C VAL A 65 2.15 13.27 -8.37
N LEU A 66 1.69 12.09 -8.79
CA LEU A 66 1.40 10.97 -7.89
C LEU A 66 2.65 10.50 -7.14
N LEU A 67 3.81 10.38 -7.80
CA LEU A 67 5.07 10.04 -7.16
C LEU A 67 5.52 11.08 -6.14
N TRP A 68 5.33 12.36 -6.46
CA TRP A 68 5.59 13.45 -5.53
C TRP A 68 4.65 13.40 -4.32
N LEU A 69 3.37 13.08 -4.54
CA LEU A 69 2.36 12.91 -3.49
C LEU A 69 2.55 11.63 -2.66
N LYS A 70 3.30 10.63 -3.13
CA LYS A 70 3.50 9.35 -2.42
C LYS A 70 3.97 9.54 -0.98
N LYS A 71 5.04 10.33 -0.78
CA LYS A 71 5.62 10.58 0.56
C LYS A 71 4.70 11.38 1.49
N PRO A 72 4.14 12.54 1.10
CA PRO A 72 3.24 13.27 1.98
C PRO A 72 1.97 12.48 2.28
N LEU A 73 1.44 11.72 1.32
CA LEU A 73 0.26 10.89 1.55
C LEU A 73 0.53 9.75 2.53
N ALA A 74 1.70 9.11 2.45
CA ALA A 74 2.14 8.11 3.43
C ALA A 74 2.25 8.72 4.85
N ALA A 75 2.85 9.91 4.97
CA ALA A 75 2.95 10.61 6.25
C ALA A 75 1.57 11.01 6.82
N VAL A 76 0.63 11.39 5.97
CA VAL A 76 -0.77 11.64 6.37
C VAL A 76 -1.42 10.36 6.86
N GLY A 77 -1.22 9.22 6.17
CA GLY A 77 -1.69 7.92 6.62
C GLY A 77 -1.18 7.56 8.02
N ASP A 78 0.13 7.67 8.22
CA ASP A 78 0.77 7.45 9.53
C ASP A 78 0.21 8.35 10.63
N ALA A 79 -0.01 9.62 10.32
CA ALA A 79 -0.58 10.58 11.27
C ALA A 79 -2.03 10.26 11.63
N VAL A 80 -2.84 9.85 10.65
CA VAL A 80 -4.23 9.45 10.87
C VAL A 80 -4.29 8.21 11.75
N GLU A 81 -3.49 7.18 11.48
CA GLU A 81 -3.45 5.97 12.31
C GLU A 81 -3.01 6.26 13.75
N LEU A 82 -1.97 7.08 13.93
CA LEU A 82 -1.54 7.50 15.27
C LEU A 82 -2.66 8.24 15.99
N LEU A 83 -3.33 9.18 15.32
CA LEU A 83 -4.43 9.97 15.89
C LEU A 83 -5.60 9.09 16.33
N LEU A 84 -5.94 8.05 15.56
CA LEU A 84 -6.98 7.09 15.94
C LEU A 84 -6.58 6.22 17.13
N ASN A 85 -5.30 5.85 17.24
CA ASN A 85 -4.77 4.99 18.31
C ASN A 85 -4.49 5.73 19.64
N TYR A 86 -4.25 7.05 19.62
CA TYR A 86 -3.99 7.83 20.84
C TYR A 86 -5.08 7.70 21.90
N PRO A 87 -6.38 7.89 21.58
CA PRO A 87 -7.45 7.65 22.53
C PRO A 87 -7.47 6.22 23.04
N ALA A 88 -7.26 5.21 22.19
CA ALA A 88 -7.28 3.80 22.59
C ALA A 88 -6.17 3.49 23.61
N ALA A 89 -4.94 3.95 23.36
CA ALA A 89 -3.80 3.76 24.25
C ALA A 89 -3.93 4.50 25.59
N ASN A 90 -4.73 5.58 25.64
CA ASN A 90 -4.89 6.42 26.83
C ASN A 90 -6.23 6.22 27.56
N GLY A 91 -7.05 5.24 27.15
CA GLY A 91 -8.33 4.94 27.80
C GLY A 91 -9.47 5.92 27.49
N GLY A 92 -9.46 6.50 26.28
CA GLY A 92 -10.51 7.35 25.73
C GLY A 92 -10.08 8.82 25.53
N CYS A 93 -10.88 9.59 24.77
CA CYS A 93 -10.54 10.98 24.41
C CYS A 93 -10.43 11.93 25.62
N LEU A 94 -11.32 11.80 26.60
CA LEU A 94 -11.27 12.61 27.82
C LEU A 94 -10.01 12.30 28.63
N ARG A 95 -9.70 11.02 28.80
CA ARG A 95 -8.52 10.57 29.55
C ARG A 95 -7.22 10.93 28.82
N LEU A 96 -7.21 10.90 27.49
CA LEU A 96 -6.12 11.42 26.67
C LEU A 96 -5.86 12.91 26.95
N LEU A 97 -6.90 13.75 27.00
CA LEU A 97 -6.76 15.17 27.32
C LEU A 97 -6.16 15.38 28.73
N PHE A 98 -6.66 14.64 29.74
CA PHE A 98 -6.09 14.70 31.09
C PHE A 98 -4.64 14.19 31.14
N ASN A 99 -4.31 13.10 30.46
CA ASN A 99 -2.96 12.57 30.38
C ASN A 99 -2.00 13.56 29.70
N LEU A 100 -2.47 14.29 28.68
CA LEU A 100 -1.70 15.34 28.03
C LEU A 100 -1.42 16.50 29.00
N LEU A 101 -2.42 16.97 29.74
CA LEU A 101 -2.27 18.06 30.71
C LEU A 101 -1.40 17.66 31.93
N THR A 102 -1.45 16.39 32.33
CA THR A 102 -0.70 15.87 33.49
C THR A 102 0.69 15.32 33.12
N GLY A 103 1.06 15.35 31.83
CA GLY A 103 2.35 14.84 31.34
C GLY A 103 2.47 13.31 31.34
N ARG A 104 1.37 12.58 31.50
CA ARG A 104 1.30 11.10 31.54
C ARG A 104 0.85 10.51 30.20
N LEU A 105 1.24 11.12 29.09
CA LEU A 105 0.82 10.72 27.76
C LEU A 105 1.46 9.38 27.36
N VAL A 106 0.64 8.36 27.13
CA VAL A 106 1.08 7.08 26.56
C VAL A 106 1.09 7.21 25.04
N ARG A 107 2.26 7.01 24.42
CA ARG A 107 2.38 7.00 22.95
C ARG A 107 1.98 5.62 22.42
N PRO A 108 1.09 5.52 21.42
CA PRO A 108 0.78 4.25 20.77
C PRO A 108 2.03 3.63 20.13
N ASP A 109 2.26 2.36 20.40
CA ASP A 109 3.33 1.60 19.77
C ASP A 109 2.78 0.81 18.57
N LYS A 110 3.29 1.11 17.37
CA LYS A 110 2.86 0.47 16.11
C LYS A 110 3.10 -1.04 16.08
N SER A 111 4.09 -1.54 16.83
CA SER A 111 4.38 -2.98 16.92
C SER A 111 3.54 -3.70 17.98
N SER A 112 2.68 -3.01 18.71
CA SER A 112 1.90 -3.59 19.80
C SER A 112 0.56 -4.18 19.34
N ALA A 113 0.07 -5.17 20.08
CA ALA A 113 -1.18 -5.84 19.77
C ALA A 113 -2.40 -4.93 20.00
N GLY A 114 -2.21 -3.79 20.67
CA GLY A 114 -3.23 -2.77 20.88
C GLY A 114 -3.28 -1.71 19.77
N PHE A 115 -2.32 -1.71 18.84
CA PHE A 115 -2.32 -0.78 17.72
C PHE A 115 -3.14 -1.34 16.57
N THR A 116 -4.12 -0.56 16.11
CA THR A 116 -5.03 -0.94 15.03
C THR A 116 -4.77 -0.09 13.79
N SER A 117 -4.67 -0.72 12.62
CA SER A 117 -4.54 -0.01 11.35
C SER A 117 -5.82 0.76 10.99
N ALA A 118 -5.76 1.62 9.97
CA ALA A 118 -6.95 2.29 9.44
C ALA A 118 -8.07 1.29 9.01
N ILE A 119 -7.69 0.11 8.52
CA ILE A 119 -8.63 -0.94 8.11
C ILE A 119 -9.30 -1.57 9.33
N GLY A 120 -8.55 -1.85 10.39
CA GLY A 120 -9.10 -2.39 11.62
C GLY A 120 -10.06 -1.43 12.34
N TYR A 121 -9.90 -0.12 12.17
CA TYR A 121 -10.89 0.86 12.64
C TYR A 121 -12.20 0.85 11.83
N THR A 122 -12.14 0.47 10.55
CA THR A 122 -13.30 0.40 9.65
C THR A 122 -14.16 -0.83 9.96
N ASP A 123 -13.53 -1.98 10.24
CA ASP A 123 -14.24 -3.21 10.65
C ASP A 123 -13.63 -3.87 11.90
N LYS A 124 -14.29 -3.62 13.04
CA LYS A 124 -13.88 -4.12 14.36
C LYS A 124 -14.31 -5.57 14.66
N ARG A 125 -14.91 -6.29 13.70
CA ARG A 125 -15.39 -7.66 13.93
C ARG A 125 -14.24 -8.65 13.81
N TRP A 126 -13.61 -9.02 14.92
CA TRP A 126 -12.46 -9.93 14.89
C TRP A 126 -12.79 -11.40 15.19
N ASN A 127 -13.99 -11.68 15.70
CA ASN A 127 -14.38 -13.04 16.09
C ASN A 127 -14.95 -13.81 14.90
N LEU A 128 -14.48 -15.04 14.69
CA LEU A 128 -15.16 -16.01 13.85
C LEU A 128 -16.38 -16.55 14.61
N THR A 129 -17.59 -16.25 14.14
CA THR A 129 -18.82 -16.78 14.75
C THR A 129 -18.81 -18.31 14.73
N ARG A 130 -19.39 -18.95 15.75
CA ARG A 130 -19.46 -20.43 15.88
C ARG A 130 -20.05 -21.13 14.65
N SER A 131 -20.96 -20.47 13.94
CA SER A 131 -21.53 -20.93 12.66
C SER A 131 -20.51 -21.00 11.52
N ILE A 132 -19.50 -20.13 11.53
CA ILE A 132 -18.41 -20.10 10.56
C ILE A 132 -17.47 -21.28 10.81
N ARG A 133 -17.18 -21.59 12.08
CA ARG A 133 -16.28 -22.69 12.47
C ARG A 133 -16.86 -24.09 12.21
N ASN A 134 -18.16 -24.26 12.40
CA ASN A 134 -18.80 -25.59 12.33
C ASN A 134 -19.22 -26.02 10.92
N HIS A 135 -19.25 -25.09 9.96
CA HIS A 135 -19.54 -25.40 8.56
C HIS A 135 -18.23 -25.43 7.78
N GLY A 136 -17.78 -26.61 7.38
CA GLY A 136 -16.57 -26.84 6.58
C GLY A 136 -16.54 -26.19 5.19
N ASN A 137 -17.45 -25.27 4.88
CA ASN A 137 -17.54 -24.55 3.61
C ASN A 137 -17.49 -23.02 3.76
N ASN A 138 -17.25 -22.48 4.97
CA ASN A 138 -17.21 -21.03 5.19
C ASN A 138 -15.82 -20.41 4.94
N ASN A 139 -15.11 -20.94 3.95
CA ASN A 139 -13.80 -20.45 3.49
C ASN A 139 -13.86 -18.97 3.09
N ALA A 140 -14.99 -18.51 2.56
CA ALA A 140 -15.18 -17.12 2.17
C ALA A 140 -15.09 -16.15 3.36
N SER A 141 -15.75 -16.45 4.48
CA SER A 141 -15.71 -15.58 5.67
C SER A 141 -14.33 -15.58 6.32
N LEU A 142 -13.68 -16.74 6.39
CA LEU A 142 -12.30 -16.84 6.87
C LEU A 142 -11.33 -16.07 5.96
N ALA A 143 -11.46 -16.21 4.64
CA ALA A 143 -10.64 -15.50 3.66
C ALA A 143 -10.81 -13.98 3.76
N ILE A 144 -12.05 -13.48 3.90
CA ILE A 144 -12.31 -12.04 4.11
C ILE A 144 -11.67 -11.53 5.40
N MET A 145 -11.74 -12.32 6.46
CA MET A 145 -11.15 -11.97 7.76
C MET A 145 -9.62 -11.99 7.71
N ALA A 146 -9.02 -12.98 7.02
CA ALA A 146 -7.59 -13.06 6.79
C ALA A 146 -7.09 -11.91 5.91
N SER A 147 -7.84 -11.54 4.86
CA SER A 147 -7.46 -10.46 3.94
C SER A 147 -7.53 -9.06 4.55
N LYS A 148 -8.24 -8.87 5.66
CA LYS A 148 -8.13 -7.63 6.44
C LYS A 148 -7.01 -7.72 7.47
N LEU A 149 -6.79 -8.90 8.05
CA LEU A 149 -5.77 -9.13 9.06
C LEU A 149 -4.34 -8.95 8.48
N SER A 150 -4.17 -9.14 7.18
CA SER A 150 -2.94 -8.84 6.43
C SER A 150 -2.48 -7.38 6.49
N TYR A 151 -3.33 -6.46 6.93
CA TYR A 151 -2.95 -5.05 7.10
C TYR A 151 -2.58 -4.68 8.54
N GLU A 152 -2.65 -5.63 9.47
CA GLU A 152 -2.32 -5.42 10.88
C GLU A 152 -0.89 -5.88 11.19
N ASN A 153 -0.33 -5.35 12.29
CA ASN A 153 1.01 -5.74 12.73
C ASN A 153 1.04 -7.17 13.29
N GLU A 154 2.22 -7.80 13.29
CA GLU A 154 2.39 -9.20 13.72
C GLU A 154 1.77 -9.50 15.09
N SER A 155 2.00 -8.65 16.08
CA SER A 155 1.52 -8.93 17.44
C SER A 155 -0.01 -8.85 17.53
N PHE A 156 -0.63 -7.96 16.76
CA PHE A 156 -2.08 -7.89 16.62
C PHE A 156 -2.62 -9.15 15.94
N VAL A 157 -2.02 -9.54 14.81
CA VAL A 157 -2.39 -10.77 14.09
C VAL A 157 -2.31 -11.98 15.01
N ARG A 158 -1.16 -12.18 15.65
CA ARG A 158 -0.91 -13.29 16.56
C ARG A 158 -2.00 -13.34 17.63
N ASN A 159 -2.34 -12.19 18.23
CA ASN A 159 -3.40 -12.11 19.22
C ASN A 159 -4.78 -12.53 18.67
N ILE A 160 -5.15 -12.11 17.47
CA ILE A 160 -6.42 -12.51 16.84
C ILE A 160 -6.44 -14.01 16.53
N VAL A 161 -5.41 -14.55 15.89
CA VAL A 161 -5.36 -15.95 15.48
C VAL A 161 -5.41 -16.87 16.70
N THR A 162 -4.59 -16.60 17.72
CA THR A 162 -4.50 -17.48 18.91
C THR A 162 -5.70 -17.34 19.83
N HIS A 163 -6.12 -16.11 20.15
CA HIS A 163 -7.12 -15.90 21.21
C HIS A 163 -8.55 -15.76 20.67
N HIS A 164 -8.73 -15.12 19.51
CA HIS A 164 -10.07 -14.91 18.95
C HIS A 164 -10.51 -16.07 18.05
N TRP A 165 -9.61 -16.62 17.23
CA TRP A 165 -9.94 -17.71 16.30
C TRP A 165 -9.67 -19.09 16.91
N GLN A 166 -8.87 -19.14 17.99
CA GLN A 166 -8.43 -20.40 18.62
C GLN A 166 -7.69 -21.30 17.63
N MET A 167 -6.88 -20.68 16.76
CA MET A 167 -6.05 -21.35 15.77
C MET A 167 -4.57 -21.22 16.17
N GLU A 168 -3.74 -22.11 15.64
CA GLU A 168 -2.30 -22.01 15.79
C GLU A 168 -1.78 -20.92 14.86
N PHE A 169 -1.08 -19.94 15.43
CA PHE A 169 -0.34 -18.96 14.64
C PHE A 169 0.99 -19.58 14.25
N VAL A 170 1.28 -19.69 12.96
CA VAL A 170 2.52 -20.31 12.48
C VAL A 170 3.60 -19.25 12.38
N GLU A 171 3.42 -18.27 11.50
CA GLU A 171 4.43 -17.26 11.21
C GLU A 171 3.84 -16.02 10.54
N PHE A 172 4.62 -14.95 10.50
CA PHE A 172 4.27 -13.69 9.84
C PHE A 172 5.33 -13.37 8.79
N TYR A 173 4.89 -13.25 7.54
CA TYR A 173 5.79 -13.06 6.42
C TYR A 173 5.63 -11.69 5.80
N ASP A 174 6.78 -11.07 5.57
CA ASP A 174 6.97 -9.90 4.74
C ASP A 174 7.19 -10.33 3.29
N PHE A 175 6.29 -9.93 2.39
CA PHE A 175 6.36 -10.26 0.97
C PHE A 175 7.03 -9.15 0.18
N TRP A 176 7.97 -9.58 -0.66
CA TRP A 176 8.69 -8.73 -1.59
C TRP A 176 7.84 -8.40 -2.82
N ASN A 177 7.77 -7.11 -3.16
CA ASN A 177 7.17 -6.64 -4.39
C ASN A 177 8.25 -6.31 -5.41
N ASP A 178 8.41 -7.19 -6.41
CA ASP A 178 9.40 -7.04 -7.48
C ASP A 178 9.19 -5.79 -8.35
N LEU A 179 7.96 -5.27 -8.42
CA LEU A 179 7.66 -4.07 -9.22
C LEU A 179 8.13 -2.79 -8.52
N SER A 180 8.01 -2.71 -7.20
CA SER A 180 8.44 -1.56 -6.41
C SER A 180 9.87 -1.71 -5.88
N GLY A 181 10.41 -2.93 -5.84
CA GLY A 181 11.70 -3.24 -5.22
C GLY A 181 11.67 -3.02 -3.71
N SER A 182 10.51 -3.21 -3.07
CA SER A 182 10.33 -3.06 -1.62
C SER A 182 9.41 -4.13 -1.04
N VAL A 183 9.48 -4.30 0.28
CA VAL A 183 8.51 -5.10 1.04
C VAL A 183 7.22 -4.28 1.18
N ASP A 184 6.12 -4.77 0.62
CA ASP A 184 4.87 -4.01 0.55
C ASP A 184 3.63 -4.78 1.06
N THR A 185 3.70 -6.10 1.20
CA THR A 185 2.55 -6.93 1.59
C THR A 185 2.90 -7.86 2.72
N VAL A 186 1.97 -8.01 3.65
CA VAL A 186 2.11 -8.89 4.80
C VAL A 186 1.04 -9.97 4.67
N ALA A 187 1.35 -11.24 4.93
CA ALA A 187 0.32 -12.27 5.06
C ALA A 187 0.53 -13.10 6.32
N PRO A 188 -0.52 -13.25 7.15
CA PRO A 188 -0.49 -14.13 8.30
C PRO A 188 -0.94 -15.55 7.92
N PHE A 189 -0.20 -16.56 8.37
CA PHE A 189 -0.58 -17.97 8.25
C PHE A 189 -0.50 -18.69 9.60
#